data_AF-A0A941ML73-F1
#
_entry.id   AF-A0A941ML73-F1
#
_cell.length_a   1.000
_cell.length_b   1.000
_cell.length_c   1.000
_cell.angle_alpha   90.00
_cell.angle_beta   90.00
_cell.angle_gamma   90.00
#
_symmetry.space_group_name_H-M   'P 1'
#
loop_
_entity.id
_entity.type
_entity.pdbx_description
1 polymer ?
#
loop_
_entity_poly.entity_id
_entity_poly.type
_entity_poly.pdbx_seq_one_letter_code
_entity_poly.pdbx_strand_id
1 'polypeptide(L)'
;MRSISLGLAFATAAALISAPASADERLQSSFTALVGKGYEVKSVTLIPLEVAKRVTEKVKTDNVVVTLQKQETVAVCYIAFANWAFMNKASLDSATLCEVRSSPTEESAAPAAAPSEPAAAPAEATTPPASGTTP
;
A
#
# COMPACT_ATOMS: atom_id res chain seq x y z
N MET A 1 13.10 -71.99 15.66
CA MET A 1 14.48 -71.46 15.59
C MET A 1 14.40 -69.95 15.44
N ARG A 2 15.15 -69.21 16.28
CA ARG A 2 15.75 -67.86 16.10
C ARG A 2 14.98 -66.87 15.20
N SER A 3 14.29 -65.87 15.74
CA SER A 3 14.83 -64.53 16.11
C SER A 3 15.59 -63.83 14.97
N ILE A 4 15.07 -62.70 14.48
CA ILE A 4 15.79 -61.42 14.29
C ILE A 4 14.74 -60.34 13.93
N SER A 5 14.63 -59.37 14.83
CA SER A 5 13.97 -58.08 14.67
C SER A 5 14.71 -57.19 13.68
N LEU A 6 13.99 -56.30 12.98
CA LEU A 6 14.33 -54.88 12.68
C LEU A 6 13.30 -54.44 11.61
N GLY A 7 12.31 -53.61 11.90
CA GLY A 7 12.54 -52.24 12.35
C GLY A 7 12.83 -51.35 11.14
N LEU A 8 11.84 -51.15 10.26
CA LEU A 8 11.88 -50.13 9.22
C LEU A 8 10.69 -49.19 9.41
N ALA A 9 10.88 -48.28 10.37
CA ALA A 9 10.13 -47.04 10.44
C ALA A 9 10.54 -46.20 9.22
N PHE A 10 9.72 -46.20 8.17
CA PHE A 10 9.81 -45.17 7.16
C PHE A 10 9.18 -43.91 7.75
N ALA A 11 10.06 -43.06 8.27
CA ALA A 11 9.76 -41.71 8.69
C ALA A 11 9.00 -41.00 7.55
N THR A 12 7.76 -40.62 7.83
CA THR A 12 7.02 -39.61 7.07
C THR A 12 7.78 -38.29 7.19
N ALA A 13 8.77 -38.09 6.32
CA ALA A 13 9.33 -36.79 6.05
C ALA A 13 8.26 -36.01 5.26
N ALA A 14 7.32 -35.42 6.01
CA ALA A 14 6.55 -34.27 5.54
C ALA A 14 7.54 -33.14 5.31
N ALA A 15 8.24 -33.19 4.18
CA ALA A 15 8.95 -32.06 3.63
C ALA A 15 7.87 -31.04 3.28
N LEU A 16 7.69 -30.09 4.21
CA LEU A 16 6.96 -28.86 4.03
C LEU A 16 7.32 -28.31 2.65
N ILE A 17 6.34 -28.34 1.76
CA ILE A 17 6.37 -27.65 0.48
C ILE A 17 6.59 -26.18 0.84
N SER A 18 7.84 -25.72 0.71
CA SER A 18 8.14 -24.30 0.72
C SER A 18 7.57 -23.77 -0.59
N ALA A 19 6.28 -23.40 -0.56
CA ALA A 19 5.72 -22.55 -1.58
C ALA A 19 6.54 -21.27 -1.57
N PRO A 20 7.15 -20.85 -2.70
CA PRO A 20 7.71 -19.52 -2.75
C PRO A 20 6.57 -18.55 -2.47
N ALA A 21 6.80 -17.70 -1.48
CA ALA A 21 5.92 -16.60 -1.11
C ALA A 21 5.46 -15.87 -2.37
N SER A 22 4.15 -15.69 -2.45
CA SER A 22 3.40 -14.93 -3.42
C SER A 22 4.25 -13.85 -4.07
N ALA A 23 4.65 -14.07 -5.33
CA ALA A 23 4.96 -12.95 -6.19
C ALA A 23 3.71 -12.07 -6.18
N ASP A 24 3.88 -10.81 -5.77
CA ASP A 24 2.89 -9.75 -5.92
C ASP A 24 2.47 -9.76 -7.41
N GLU A 25 1.43 -10.52 -7.75
CA GLU A 25 0.83 -10.57 -9.07
C GLU A 25 0.14 -9.23 -9.26
N ARG A 26 0.96 -8.20 -9.51
CA ARG A 26 0.54 -6.93 -10.09
C ARG A 26 -0.02 -7.25 -11.46
N LEU A 27 -1.28 -7.66 -11.47
CA LEU A 27 -2.03 -7.94 -12.66
C LEU A 27 -2.22 -6.60 -13.37
N GLN A 28 -1.34 -6.36 -14.34
CA GLN A 28 -1.46 -5.20 -15.20
C GLN A 28 -2.66 -5.41 -16.13
N SER A 29 -3.48 -4.38 -16.28
CA SER A 29 -4.62 -4.40 -17.17
C SER A 29 -4.81 -3.04 -17.84
N SER A 30 -5.65 -3.03 -18.89
CA SER A 30 -6.08 -1.80 -19.52
C SER A 30 -7.30 -1.21 -18.81
N PHE A 31 -7.48 0.11 -18.94
CA PHE A 31 -8.61 0.80 -18.34
C PHE A 31 -9.94 0.28 -18.91
N THR A 32 -10.02 0.12 -20.23
CA THR A 32 -11.19 -0.39 -20.94
C THR A 32 -11.54 -1.82 -20.53
N ALA A 33 -10.55 -2.69 -20.35
CA ALA A 33 -10.76 -4.08 -19.92
C ALA A 33 -11.31 -4.13 -18.49
N LEU A 34 -10.83 -3.28 -17.59
CA LEU A 34 -11.35 -3.21 -16.21
C LEU A 34 -12.78 -2.67 -16.16
N VAL A 35 -13.09 -1.61 -16.91
CA VAL A 35 -14.46 -1.10 -17.03
C VAL A 35 -15.38 -2.18 -17.61
N GLY A 36 -14.95 -2.90 -18.64
CA GLY A 36 -15.71 -4.02 -19.22
C GLY A 36 -15.93 -5.20 -18.25
N LYS A 37 -15.05 -5.37 -17.25
CA LYS A 37 -15.19 -6.35 -16.15
C LYS A 37 -16.10 -5.85 -15.01
N GLY A 38 -16.67 -4.66 -15.14
CA GLY A 38 -17.57 -4.06 -14.13
C GLY A 38 -16.85 -3.32 -13.01
N TYR A 39 -15.60 -2.86 -13.23
CA TYR A 39 -14.98 -1.90 -12.32
C TYR A 39 -15.56 -0.51 -12.53
N GLU A 40 -15.86 0.17 -11.43
CA GLU A 40 -16.37 1.54 -11.45
C GLU A 40 -15.28 2.54 -11.10
N VAL A 41 -15.29 3.70 -11.75
CA VAL A 41 -14.40 4.82 -11.39
C VAL A 41 -14.86 5.40 -10.05
N LYS A 42 -13.98 5.36 -9.04
CA LYS A 42 -14.22 5.95 -7.72
C LYS A 42 -13.60 7.32 -7.58
N SER A 43 -12.41 7.53 -8.14
CA SER A 43 -11.75 8.83 -8.11
C SER A 43 -10.86 9.05 -9.33
N VAL A 44 -10.70 10.32 -9.67
CA VAL A 44 -9.83 10.80 -10.75
C VAL A 44 -9.04 11.96 -10.18
N THR A 45 -7.72 11.81 -10.11
CA THR A 45 -6.82 12.80 -9.52
C THR A 45 -5.80 13.25 -10.56
N LEU A 46 -5.80 14.56 -10.86
CA LEU A 46 -4.77 15.16 -11.70
C LEU A 46 -3.47 15.32 -10.89
N ILE A 47 -2.37 14.85 -11.47
CA ILE A 47 -1.01 15.08 -10.99
C ILE A 47 -0.34 16.01 -12.01
N PRO A 48 -0.18 17.30 -11.66
CA PRO A 48 0.57 18.24 -12.48
C PRO A 48 2.03 17.80 -12.65
N LEU A 49 2.60 18.10 -13.81
CA LEU A 49 3.98 17.79 -14.14
C LEU A 49 4.98 18.29 -13.08
N GLU A 50 4.75 19.47 -12.52
CA GLU A 50 5.60 20.09 -11.49
C GLU A 50 5.66 19.26 -10.20
N VAL A 51 4.59 18.49 -9.92
CA VAL A 51 4.53 17.57 -8.78
C VAL A 51 5.19 16.25 -9.17
N ALA A 52 4.86 15.71 -10.35
CA ALA A 52 5.40 14.42 -10.82
C ALA A 52 6.93 14.42 -10.97
N LYS A 53 7.52 15.53 -11.43
CA LYS A 53 8.96 15.69 -11.59
C LYS A 53 9.75 15.56 -10.29
N ARG A 54 9.13 15.89 -9.14
CA ARG A 54 9.76 15.72 -7.83
C ARG A 54 10.06 14.25 -7.51
N VAL A 55 9.29 13.33 -8.10
CA VAL A 55 9.43 11.89 -7.91
C VAL A 55 10.35 11.30 -8.98
N THR A 56 10.22 11.74 -10.23
CA THR A 56 11.07 11.27 -11.33
C THR A 56 11.10 12.25 -12.51
N GLU A 57 12.31 12.57 -12.99
CA GLU A 57 12.56 13.41 -14.17
C GLU A 57 12.07 12.75 -15.49
N LYS A 58 11.67 11.48 -15.46
CA LYS A 58 11.19 10.74 -16.64
C LYS A 58 9.79 11.17 -17.08
N VAL A 59 9.01 11.79 -16.19
CA VAL A 59 7.66 12.26 -16.51
C VAL A 59 7.74 13.58 -17.26
N LYS A 60 7.14 13.63 -18.46
CA LYS A 60 7.19 14.79 -19.36
C LYS A 60 5.84 15.48 -19.56
N THR A 61 4.78 14.92 -19.01
CA THR A 61 3.40 15.38 -19.20
C THR A 61 2.65 15.31 -17.88
N ASP A 62 1.54 16.04 -17.77
CA ASP A 62 0.58 15.83 -16.69
C ASP A 62 0.01 14.41 -16.76
N ASN A 63 -0.25 13.83 -15.60
CA ASN A 63 -0.82 12.50 -15.46
C ASN A 63 -2.08 12.55 -14.63
N VAL A 64 -2.95 11.57 -14.83
CA VAL A 64 -4.16 11.35 -14.06
C VAL A 64 -4.05 9.98 -13.44
N VAL A 65 -4.31 9.93 -12.13
CA VAL A 65 -4.51 8.69 -11.41
C VAL A 65 -5.99 8.43 -11.35
N VAL A 66 -6.42 7.33 -11.95
CA VAL A 66 -7.81 6.88 -11.94
C VAL A 66 -7.90 5.67 -11.04
N THR A 67 -8.67 5.78 -9.97
CA THR A 67 -8.95 4.66 -9.08
C THR A 67 -10.26 4.02 -9.47
N LEU A 68 -10.19 2.75 -9.79
CA LEU A 68 -11.29 1.87 -10.14
C LEU A 68 -11.54 0.91 -8.98
N GLN A 69 -12.79 0.54 -8.73
CA GLN A 69 -13.12 -0.45 -7.71
C GLN A 69 -14.23 -1.38 -8.18
N LYS A 70 -14.08 -2.65 -7.84
CA LYS A 70 -15.11 -3.69 -7.98
C LYS A 70 -15.11 -4.53 -6.71
N GLN A 71 -16.14 -4.38 -5.88
CA GLN A 71 -16.24 -5.06 -4.57
C GLN A 71 -14.99 -4.74 -3.72
N GLU A 72 -14.22 -5.76 -3.35
CA GLU A 72 -12.99 -5.68 -2.55
C GLU A 72 -11.72 -5.50 -3.40
N THR A 73 -11.85 -5.46 -4.73
CA THR A 73 -10.69 -5.25 -5.62
C THR A 73 -10.60 -3.79 -6.05
N VAL A 74 -9.40 -3.22 -5.92
CA VAL A 74 -9.09 -1.85 -6.35
C VAL A 74 -8.11 -1.92 -7.50
N ALA A 75 -8.29 -1.11 -8.53
CA ALA A 75 -7.30 -0.93 -9.58
C ALA A 75 -6.91 0.55 -9.69
N VAL A 76 -5.62 0.81 -9.86
CA VAL A 76 -5.10 2.17 -9.97
C VAL A 76 -4.46 2.31 -11.34
N CYS A 77 -5.00 3.22 -12.15
CA CYS A 77 -4.51 3.51 -13.48
C CYS A 77 -3.72 4.81 -13.51
N TYR A 78 -2.52 4.78 -14.08
CA TYR A 78 -1.70 5.96 -14.35
C TYR A 78 -1.78 6.30 -15.83
N ILE A 79 -2.44 7.40 -16.18
CA ILE A 79 -2.79 7.75 -17.56
C ILE A 79 -2.32 9.17 -17.85
N ALA A 80 -1.67 9.41 -18.99
CA ALA A 80 -1.35 10.78 -19.39
C ALA A 80 -2.63 11.63 -19.52
N PHE A 81 -2.61 12.86 -18.99
CA PHE A 81 -3.80 13.71 -18.91
C PHE A 81 -4.45 13.95 -20.28
N ALA A 82 -3.66 14.21 -21.33
CA ALA A 82 -4.19 14.38 -22.68
C ALA A 82 -4.97 13.14 -23.16
N ASN A 83 -4.46 11.95 -22.90
CA ASN A 83 -5.11 10.70 -23.31
C ASN A 83 -6.43 10.48 -22.57
N TRP A 84 -6.48 10.85 -21.29
CA TRP A 84 -7.69 10.83 -20.47
C TRP A 84 -8.72 11.87 -20.92
N ALA A 85 -8.30 13.13 -21.07
CA ALA A 85 -9.18 14.25 -21.41
C ALA A 85 -9.86 14.08 -22.77
N PHE A 86 -9.16 13.48 -23.74
CA PHE A 86 -9.71 13.19 -25.07
C PHE A 86 -10.27 11.77 -25.21
N MET A 87 -10.35 11.00 -24.12
CA MET A 87 -10.83 9.60 -24.11
C MET A 87 -10.20 8.76 -25.25
N ASN A 88 -8.88 8.89 -25.41
CA ASN A 88 -8.14 8.23 -26.49
C ASN A 88 -8.14 6.71 -26.27
N LYS A 89 -8.95 5.98 -27.04
CA LYS A 89 -9.11 4.52 -26.90
C LYS A 89 -7.80 3.75 -26.96
N ALA A 90 -6.96 4.01 -27.97
CA ALA A 90 -5.69 3.30 -28.15
C ALA A 90 -4.78 3.42 -26.92
N SER A 91 -4.80 4.58 -26.25
CA SER A 91 -4.06 4.77 -25.01
C SER A 91 -4.71 4.01 -23.86
N LEU A 92 -6.03 4.17 -23.66
CA LEU A 92 -6.78 3.54 -22.56
C LEU A 92 -6.80 2.00 -22.63
N ASP A 93 -6.63 1.42 -23.82
CA ASP A 93 -6.53 -0.01 -24.08
C ASP A 93 -5.14 -0.60 -23.78
N SER A 94 -4.15 0.22 -23.42
CA SER A 94 -2.81 -0.28 -23.07
C SER A 94 -2.82 -1.09 -21.78
N ALA A 95 -2.32 -2.32 -21.84
CA ALA A 95 -2.38 -3.30 -20.76
C ALA A 95 -1.52 -2.96 -19.53
N THR A 96 -0.64 -1.96 -19.62
CA THR A 96 0.31 -1.59 -18.55
C THR A 96 -0.13 -0.38 -17.73
N LEU A 97 -1.30 0.20 -18.05
CA LEU A 97 -1.74 1.45 -17.41
C LEU A 97 -2.29 1.24 -16.02
N CYS A 98 -2.96 0.11 -15.78
CA CYS A 98 -3.65 -0.14 -14.52
C CYS A 98 -2.99 -1.29 -13.77
N GLU A 99 -2.72 -1.07 -12.49
CA GLU A 99 -2.32 -2.10 -11.54
C GLU A 99 -3.55 -2.52 -10.74
N VAL A 100 -3.93 -3.79 -10.83
CA VAL A 100 -5.01 -4.35 -10.01
C VAL A 100 -4.43 -4.85 -8.70
N ARG A 101 -5.02 -4.42 -7.59
CA ARG A 101 -4.74 -4.88 -6.23
C ARG A 101 -6.00 -5.51 -5.65
N SER A 102 -5.93 -6.81 -5.41
CA SER A 102 -6.88 -7.45 -4.49
C SER A 102 -6.55 -6.93 -3.10
N SER A 103 -7.53 -6.42 -2.34
CA SER A 103 -7.27 -6.14 -0.93
C SER A 103 -6.84 -7.44 -0.27
N PRO A 104 -5.63 -7.53 0.34
CA PRO A 104 -5.51 -8.43 1.46
C PRO A 104 -6.45 -7.87 2.51
N THR A 105 -7.55 -8.56 2.78
CA THR A 105 -8.16 -8.47 4.10
C THR A 105 -7.00 -8.70 5.07
N GLU A 106 -6.60 -7.65 5.80
CA GLU A 106 -5.44 -7.58 6.70
C GLU A 106 -4.04 -7.44 6.05
N GLU A 107 -3.74 -6.30 5.41
CA GLU A 107 -2.39 -5.73 5.54
C GLU A 107 -2.43 -4.59 6.58
N SER A 108 -2.10 -5.00 7.81
CA SER A 108 -1.47 -4.17 8.84
C SER A 108 -2.07 -2.76 9.01
N ALA A 109 -3.20 -2.71 9.73
CA ALA A 109 -3.40 -1.60 10.64
C ALA A 109 -2.26 -1.66 11.69
N ALA A 110 -1.09 -1.17 11.32
CA ALA A 110 -0.17 -0.64 12.31
C ALA A 110 -0.96 0.45 13.04
N PRO A 111 -1.23 0.33 14.35
CA PRO A 111 -1.81 1.44 15.07
C PRO A 111 -0.84 2.60 14.87
N ALA A 112 -1.32 3.66 14.22
CA ALA A 112 -0.65 4.95 14.23
C ALA A 112 -0.42 5.25 15.71
N ALA A 113 0.83 5.12 16.15
CA ALA A 113 1.23 5.63 17.44
C ALA A 113 0.86 7.11 17.40
N ALA A 114 -0.20 7.47 18.13
CA ALA A 114 -0.59 8.85 18.32
C ALA A 114 0.67 9.63 18.73
N PRO A 115 0.89 10.85 18.21
CA PRO A 115 1.91 11.73 18.77
C PRO A 115 1.60 11.86 20.25
N SER A 116 2.49 11.33 21.09
CA SER A 116 2.39 11.50 22.53
C SER A 116 2.46 13.00 22.79
N GLU A 117 1.33 13.54 23.23
CA GLU A 117 1.21 14.89 23.80
C GLU A 117 2.36 15.08 24.81
N PRO A 118 3.20 16.13 24.68
CA PRO A 118 4.22 16.39 25.68
C PRO A 118 3.51 16.69 26.99
N ALA A 119 3.66 15.78 27.95
CA ALA A 119 3.20 15.92 29.31
C ALA A 119 3.59 17.30 29.85
N ALA A 120 2.58 17.98 30.40
CA ALA A 120 2.71 19.23 31.12
C ALA A 120 3.93 19.22 32.05
N ALA A 121 4.79 20.23 31.90
CA ALA A 121 5.85 20.50 32.84
C ALA A 121 5.23 20.73 34.24
N PRO A 122 5.78 20.15 35.33
CA PRO A 122 5.31 20.45 36.67
C PRO A 122 5.59 21.90 37.00
N ALA A 123 4.59 22.59 37.55
CA ALA A 123 4.72 23.92 38.11
C ALA A 123 5.87 23.95 39.13
N GLU A 124 6.90 24.73 38.82
CA GLU A 124 8.00 25.02 39.72
C GLU A 124 7.45 25.87 40.88
N ALA A 125 7.53 25.32 42.09
CA ALA A 125 7.06 25.93 43.31
C ALA A 125 7.95 27.13 43.67
N THR A 126 7.46 28.35 43.41
CA THR A 126 8.09 29.57 43.91
C THR A 126 7.99 29.60 45.43
N THR A 127 9.11 29.34 46.10
CA THR A 127 9.26 29.50 47.54
C THR A 127 9.48 31.00 47.83
N PRO A 128 8.76 31.63 48.78
CA PRO A 128 8.97 33.05 49.10
C PRO A 128 10.25 33.23 49.95
N PRO A 129 11.03 34.32 49.78
CA PRO A 129 12.16 34.58 50.63
C PRO A 129 11.68 35.01 52.03
N ALA A 130 12.22 34.33 53.04
CA ALA A 130 12.03 34.64 54.44
C ALA A 130 12.58 36.02 54.80
N SER A 131 11.81 36.73 55.62
CA SER A 131 12.15 38.01 56.24
C SER A 131 13.41 37.89 57.09
N GLY A 132 14.37 38.79 56.88
CA GLY A 132 15.47 39.06 57.80
C GLY A 132 15.40 40.52 58.24
N THR A 133 14.88 40.76 59.43
CA THR A 133 14.86 42.07 60.10
C THR A 133 15.95 42.11 61.18
N THR A 134 16.59 43.29 61.30
CA THR A 134 17.17 43.89 62.54
C THR A 134 18.64 43.57 62.88
N PRO A 135 19.40 44.47 63.55
CA PRO A 135 19.23 45.92 63.80
C PRO A 135 20.19 46.83 63.01
#